data_AF-A0A0G1VLX9-F1
#
_entry.id   AF-A0A0G1VLX9-F1
#
_cell.length_a   1.000
_cell.length_b   1.000
_cell.length_c   1.000
_cell.angle_alpha   90.00
_cell.angle_beta   90.00
_cell.angle_gamma   90.00
#
_symmetry.space_group_name_H-M   'P 1'
#
loop_
_entity.id
_entity.type
_entity.pdbx_description
1 polymer ?
#
loop_
_entity_poly.entity_id
_entity_poly.type
_entity_poly.pdbx_seq_one_letter_code
_entity_poly.pdbx_strand_id
1 'polypeptide(L)'
;MVDSSEQEVNKYIEERLASVIPALQEVALGNFKIQIPLPEKEDSFTELFVGLNLMIDDLSESDNSRRLAEGELLDSKKELEKKVEELERMNKIMIGRELRVIELKKEISDLKKKAED
;
A
#
# COMPACT_ATOMS: atom_id res chain seq x y z
N MET A 1 3.39 -53.71 -20.24
CA MET A 1 3.80 -52.66 -21.20
C MET A 1 2.93 -51.47 -20.88
N VAL A 2 3.49 -50.42 -20.28
CA VAL A 2 2.81 -49.13 -20.25
C VAL A 2 2.68 -48.71 -21.72
N ASP A 3 1.47 -48.39 -22.15
CA ASP A 3 1.16 -48.09 -23.54
C ASP A 3 1.97 -46.85 -23.97
N SER A 4 2.71 -46.92 -25.06
CA SER A 4 3.64 -45.85 -25.49
C SER A 4 2.94 -44.49 -25.64
N SER A 5 1.63 -44.52 -25.89
CA SER A 5 0.74 -43.36 -25.96
C SER A 5 0.64 -42.58 -24.63
N GLU A 6 0.61 -43.27 -23.49
CA GLU A 6 0.47 -42.66 -22.17
C GLU A 6 1.77 -41.95 -21.75
N GLN A 7 2.92 -42.52 -22.11
CA GLN A 7 4.22 -41.91 -21.86
C GLN A 7 4.42 -40.62 -22.68
N GLU A 8 3.91 -40.59 -23.92
CA GLU A 8 3.95 -39.39 -24.77
C GLU A 8 3.09 -38.25 -24.19
N VAL A 9 1.89 -38.55 -23.70
CA VAL A 9 1.00 -37.55 -23.08
C VAL A 9 1.60 -36.97 -21.80
N ASN A 10 2.15 -37.82 -20.92
CA ASN A 10 2.78 -37.33 -19.68
C ASN A 10 3.97 -36.42 -19.96
N LYS A 11 4.83 -36.82 -20.91
CA LYS A 11 5.96 -35.99 -21.34
C LYS A 11 5.49 -34.64 -21.89
N TYR A 12 4.43 -34.63 -22.69
CA TYR A 12 3.85 -33.40 -23.22
C TYR A 12 3.34 -32.46 -22.10
N ILE A 13 2.65 -33.00 -21.09
CA ILE A 13 2.19 -32.23 -19.93
C ILE A 13 3.37 -31.67 -19.14
N GLU A 14 4.40 -32.49 -18.89
CA GLU A 14 5.62 -32.04 -18.19
C GLU A 14 6.31 -30.89 -18.92
N GLU A 15 6.44 -30.96 -20.25
CA GLU A 15 7.03 -29.89 -21.06
C GLU A 15 6.21 -28.59 -20.98
N ARG A 16 4.88 -28.69 -21.02
CA ARG A 16 3.96 -27.54 -20.88
C ARG A 16 4.01 -26.92 -19.48
N LEU A 17 4.08 -27.73 -18.43
CA LEU A 17 4.21 -27.21 -17.07
C LEU A 17 5.59 -26.61 -16.82
N ALA A 18 6.65 -27.24 -17.32
CA ALA A 18 8.01 -26.73 -17.21
C ALA A 18 8.17 -25.34 -17.86
N SER A 19 7.43 -25.05 -18.93
CA SER A 19 7.50 -23.73 -19.59
C SER A 19 6.91 -22.59 -18.77
N VAL A 20 5.95 -22.85 -17.87
CA VAL A 20 5.29 -21.80 -17.08
C VAL A 20 5.90 -21.60 -15.69
N ILE A 21 6.58 -22.61 -15.15
CA ILE A 21 7.17 -22.56 -13.80
C ILE A 21 8.08 -21.33 -13.60
N PRO A 22 9.02 -20.98 -14.50
CA PRO A 22 9.89 -19.82 -14.30
C PRO A 22 9.11 -18.52 -14.18
N ALA A 23 8.07 -18.35 -15.01
CA ALA A 23 7.19 -17.18 -14.96
C ALA A 23 6.46 -17.08 -13.61
N LEU A 24 5.90 -18.21 -13.13
CA LEU A 24 5.20 -18.25 -11.85
C LEU A 24 6.14 -18.00 -10.65
N GLN A 25 7.40 -18.43 -10.73
CA GLN A 25 8.41 -18.13 -9.71
C GLN A 25 8.71 -16.63 -9.64
N GLU A 26 8.88 -15.96 -10.78
CA GLU A 26 9.05 -14.51 -10.84
C GLU A 26 7.85 -13.75 -10.26
N VAL A 27 6.63 -14.18 -10.62
CA VAL A 27 5.38 -13.63 -10.09
C VAL A 27 5.29 -13.82 -8.58
N ALA A 28 5.68 -14.98 -8.05
CA ALA A 28 5.72 -15.23 -6.61
C ALA A 28 6.73 -14.34 -5.86
N LEU A 29 7.79 -13.89 -6.55
CA LEU A 29 8.76 -12.90 -6.03
C LEU A 29 8.29 -11.45 -6.21
N GLY A 30 7.07 -11.23 -6.72
CA GLY A 30 6.49 -9.90 -6.93
C GLY A 30 6.87 -9.24 -8.25
N ASN A 31 7.49 -9.98 -9.19
CA ASN A 31 7.80 -9.49 -10.52
C ASN A 31 6.66 -9.79 -11.49
N PHE A 32 5.70 -8.86 -11.59
CA PHE A 32 4.51 -8.99 -12.45
C PHE A 32 4.70 -8.43 -13.88
N LYS A 33 5.91 -8.04 -14.27
CA LYS A 33 6.20 -7.52 -15.64
C LYS A 33 6.49 -8.62 -16.65
N ILE A 34 6.26 -9.86 -16.26
CA ILE A 34 6.57 -11.05 -17.04
C ILE A 34 5.31 -11.58 -17.70
N GLN A 35 5.46 -12.25 -18.82
CA GLN A 35 4.36 -12.91 -19.52
C GLN A 35 4.74 -14.35 -19.84
N ILE A 36 3.77 -15.25 -19.71
CA ILE A 36 3.90 -16.63 -20.15
C ILE A 36 3.74 -16.63 -21.68
N PRO A 37 4.74 -17.12 -22.44
CA PRO A 37 4.66 -17.17 -23.89
C PRO A 37 3.55 -18.15 -24.33
N LEU A 38 2.68 -17.70 -25.22
CA LEU A 38 1.66 -18.55 -25.83
C LEU A 38 2.29 -19.41 -26.93
N PRO A 39 1.98 -20.71 -26.99
CA PRO A 39 2.50 -21.59 -28.05
C PRO A 39 1.93 -21.18 -29.42
N GLU A 40 2.72 -21.35 -30.48
CA GLU A 40 2.31 -21.04 -31.87
C GLU A 40 1.12 -21.89 -32.33
N LYS A 41 1.04 -23.14 -31.85
CA LYS A 41 -0.07 -24.05 -32.13
C LYS A 41 -0.96 -24.09 -30.90
N GLU A 42 -2.24 -23.76 -31.09
CA GLU A 42 -3.24 -23.87 -30.03
C GLU A 42 -3.43 -25.32 -29.58
N ASP A 43 -3.51 -25.48 -28.27
CA ASP A 43 -3.76 -26.75 -27.59
C ASP A 43 -4.52 -26.51 -26.29
N SER A 44 -4.80 -27.58 -25.54
CA SER A 44 -5.55 -27.55 -24.28
C SER A 44 -4.91 -26.70 -23.16
N PHE A 45 -3.65 -26.29 -23.28
CA PHE A 45 -2.97 -25.38 -22.35
C PHE A 45 -3.02 -23.92 -22.78
N THR A 46 -3.36 -23.62 -24.03
CA THR A 46 -3.43 -22.23 -24.51
C THR A 46 -4.40 -21.40 -23.67
N GLU A 47 -5.59 -21.92 -23.42
CA GLU A 47 -6.60 -21.24 -22.58
C GLU A 47 -6.11 -21.04 -21.15
N LEU A 48 -5.40 -22.04 -20.60
CA LEU A 48 -4.80 -21.93 -19.27
C LEU A 48 -3.73 -20.83 -19.23
N PHE A 49 -2.85 -20.76 -20.24
CA PHE A 49 -1.78 -19.76 -20.27
C PHE A 49 -2.33 -18.35 -20.45
N VAL A 50 -3.39 -18.19 -21.26
CA VAL A 50 -4.13 -16.93 -21.37
C VAL A 50 -4.72 -16.55 -20.01
N GLY A 51 -5.41 -17.48 -19.34
CA GLY A 51 -5.97 -17.24 -18.00
C GLY A 51 -4.91 -16.84 -16.98
N LEU A 52 -3.75 -17.51 -16.99
CA LEU A 52 -2.62 -17.16 -16.11
C LEU A 52 -2.06 -15.77 -16.41
N ASN A 53 -1.92 -15.39 -17.69
CA ASN A 53 -1.47 -14.04 -18.06
C ASN A 53 -2.46 -12.97 -17.58
N LEU A 54 -3.77 -13.20 -17.74
CA LEU A 54 -4.79 -12.29 -17.21
C LEU A 54 -4.68 -12.14 -15.68
N MET A 55 -4.44 -13.25 -14.96
CA MET A 55 -4.22 -13.19 -13.51
C MET A 55 -2.94 -12.43 -13.13
N ILE A 56 -1.87 -12.56 -13.92
CA ILE A 56 -0.62 -11.82 -13.70
C ILE A 56 -0.85 -10.32 -13.95
N ASP A 57 -1.58 -9.96 -15.00
CA ASP A 57 -1.94 -8.59 -15.30
C ASP A 57 -2.79 -7.97 -14.17
N ASP A 58 -3.81 -8.68 -13.67
CA ASP A 58 -4.62 -8.26 -12.53
C ASP A 58 -3.78 -8.03 -11.26
N LEU A 59 -2.83 -8.94 -10.99
CA LEU A 59 -1.89 -8.79 -9.86
C LEU A 59 -0.98 -7.57 -10.02
N SER A 60 -0.50 -7.32 -11.23
CA SER A 60 0.30 -6.14 -11.58
C SER A 60 -0.46 -4.84 -11.32
N GLU A 61 -1.72 -4.77 -11.76
CA GLU A 61 -2.58 -3.59 -11.54
C GLU A 61 -2.89 -3.38 -10.05
N SER A 62 -3.17 -4.48 -9.33
CA SER A 62 -3.44 -4.44 -7.89
C SER A 62 -2.21 -3.97 -7.11
N ASP A 63 -1.01 -4.47 -7.44
CA ASP A 63 0.24 -4.04 -6.80
C ASP A 63 0.51 -2.55 -7.05
N ASN A 64 0.35 -2.09 -8.29
CA ASN A 64 0.56 -0.68 -8.62
C ASN A 64 -0.42 0.22 -7.85
N SER A 65 -1.70 -0.15 -7.81
CA SER A 65 -2.73 0.57 -7.06
C SER A 65 -2.42 0.63 -5.56
N ARG A 66 -1.97 -0.50 -4.98
CA ARG A 66 -1.54 -0.58 -3.58
C ARG A 66 -0.37 0.36 -3.30
N ARG A 67 0.64 0.40 -4.18
CA ARG A 67 1.82 1.27 -4.02
C ARG A 67 1.48 2.75 -4.09
N LEU A 68 0.54 3.13 -4.96
CA LEU A 68 0.03 4.50 -5.03
C LEU A 68 -0.70 4.87 -3.72
N ALA A 69 -1.59 4.01 -3.24
CA ALA A 69 -2.31 4.23 -1.99
C ALA A 69 -1.37 4.31 -0.76
N GLU A 70 -0.32 3.49 -0.71
CA GLU A 70 0.72 3.56 0.33
C GLU A 70 1.47 4.91 0.30
N GLY A 71 1.74 5.45 -0.89
CA GLY A 71 2.34 6.77 -1.06
C GLY A 71 1.42 7.89 -0.54
N GLU A 72 0.16 7.90 -0.95
CA GLU A 72 -0.83 8.88 -0.50
C GLU A 72 -1.06 8.83 1.02
N LEU A 73 -1.07 7.62 1.60
CA LEU A 73 -1.19 7.40 3.04
C LEU A 73 0.02 7.96 3.78
N LEU A 74 1.23 7.75 3.28
CA LEU A 74 2.45 8.29 3.87
C LEU A 74 2.44 9.82 3.87
N ASP A 75 2.03 10.44 2.76
CA ASP A 75 1.96 11.90 2.66
C ASP A 75 0.86 12.47 3.55
N SER A 76 -0.31 11.83 3.60
CA SER A 76 -1.39 12.20 4.52
C SER A 76 -0.96 12.10 5.98
N LYS A 77 -0.18 11.06 6.34
CA LYS A 77 0.37 10.89 7.68
C LYS A 77 1.32 12.04 8.05
N LYS A 78 2.24 12.42 7.15
CA LYS A 78 3.16 13.55 7.37
C LYS A 78 2.41 14.86 7.57
N GLU A 79 1.38 15.12 6.76
CA GLU A 79 0.55 16.32 6.91
C GLU A 79 -0.22 16.32 8.23
N LEU A 80 -0.72 15.17 8.67
CA LEU A 80 -1.37 15.05 9.96
C LEU A 80 -0.41 15.30 11.12
N GLU A 81 0.81 14.75 11.06
CA GLU A 81 1.87 14.98 12.06
C GLU A 81 2.19 16.48 12.19
N LYS A 82 2.36 17.19 11.06
CA LYS A 82 2.58 18.66 11.07
C LYS A 82 1.43 19.42 11.75
N LYS A 83 0.18 19.03 11.46
CA LYS A 83 -1.00 19.66 12.08
C LYS A 83 -1.05 19.39 13.58
N VAL A 84 -0.71 18.18 14.01
CA VAL A 84 -0.62 17.85 15.44
C VAL A 84 0.40 18.74 16.13
N GLU A 85 1.62 18.87 15.57
CA GLU A 85 2.64 19.75 16.13
C GLU A 85 2.19 21.23 16.18
N GLU A 86 1.49 21.70 15.15
CA GLU A 86 0.95 23.06 15.11
C GLU A 86 -0.08 23.30 16.23
N LEU A 87 -1.00 22.35 16.40
CA LEU A 87 -2.01 22.41 17.47
C LEU A 87 -1.37 22.38 18.85
N GLU A 88 -0.33 21.57 19.06
CA GLU A 88 0.43 21.55 20.32
C GLU A 88 1.11 22.89 20.60
N ARG A 89 1.77 23.48 19.59
CA ARG A 89 2.37 24.82 19.71
C ARG A 89 1.34 25.87 20.06
N MET A 90 0.19 25.87 19.36
CA MET A 90 -0.90 26.81 19.61
C MET A 90 -1.46 26.65 21.02
N ASN A 91 -1.70 25.42 21.45
CA ASN A 91 -2.21 25.12 22.79
C ASN A 91 -1.26 25.65 23.88
N LYS A 92 0.06 25.42 23.74
CA LYS A 92 1.06 25.95 24.67
C LYS A 92 1.01 27.48 24.78
N ILE A 93 0.81 28.18 23.66
CA ILE A 93 0.66 29.64 23.64
C ILE A 93 -0.64 30.06 24.33
N MET A 94 -1.75 29.37 24.07
CA MET A 94 -3.06 29.67 24.67
C MET A 94 -3.03 29.52 26.19
N ILE A 95 -2.47 28.41 26.70
CA ILE A 95 -2.30 28.20 28.14
C ILE A 95 -1.49 29.34 28.77
N GLY A 96 -0.40 29.77 28.12
CA GLY A 96 0.40 30.91 28.59
C GLY A 96 -0.40 32.21 28.65
N ARG A 97 -1.26 32.47 27.66
CA ARG A 97 -2.16 33.64 27.65
C ARG A 97 -3.21 33.56 28.76
N GLU A 98 -3.80 32.38 28.99
CA GLU A 98 -4.79 32.19 30.05
C GLU A 98 -4.19 32.46 31.43
N LEU A 99 -2.99 31.94 31.71
CA LEU A 99 -2.25 32.23 32.94
C LEU A 99 -2.02 33.73 33.11
N ARG A 100 -1.58 34.42 32.05
CA ARG A 100 -1.36 35.88 32.10
C ARG A 100 -2.66 36.65 32.36
N VAL A 101 -3.77 36.21 31.79
CA VAL A 101 -5.09 36.81 32.05
C VAL A 101 -5.50 36.63 33.51
N ILE A 102 -5.21 35.48 34.12
CA ILE A 102 -5.49 35.24 35.54
C ILE A 102 -4.66 36.18 36.41
N GLU A 103 -3.36 36.34 36.12
CA GLU A 103 -2.49 37.31 36.82
C GLU A 103 -3.03 38.74 36.74
N LEU A 104 -3.35 39.20 35.54
CA LEU A 104 -3.87 40.55 35.31
C LEU A 104 -5.22 40.77 36.00
N LYS A 105 -6.10 39.77 36.03
CA LYS A 105 -7.37 39.86 36.78
C LYS A 105 -7.14 40.05 38.27
N LYS A 106 -6.12 39.39 38.84
CA LYS A 106 -5.75 39.55 40.25
C LYS A 106 -5.22 40.96 40.51
N GLU A 107 -4.30 41.45 39.69
CA GLU A 107 -3.76 42.81 39.79
C GLU A 107 -4.86 43.88 39.72
N ILE A 108 -5.79 43.75 38.75
CA ILE A 108 -6.94 44.67 38.63
C ILE A 108 -7.81 44.64 39.89
N SER A 109 -8.07 43.46 40.46
CA SER A 109 -8.85 43.36 41.71
C SER A 109 -8.17 44.05 42.88
N ASP A 110 -6.86 43.93 43.00
CA ASP A 110 -6.09 44.54 44.09
C ASP A 110 -6.01 46.06 43.92
N LEU A 111 -5.83 46.54 42.69
CA LEU A 111 -5.85 47.97 42.35
C LEU A 111 -7.22 48.60 42.62
N LYS A 112 -8.33 47.91 42.31
CA LYS A 112 -9.68 48.40 42.59
C LYS A 112 -9.93 48.59 44.08
N LYS A 113 -9.54 47.63 44.92
CA LYS A 113 -9.66 47.75 46.39
C LYS A 113 -8.94 48.98 46.92
N LYS A 114 -7.70 49.21 46.46
CA LYS A 114 -6.90 50.37 46.85
C LYS A 114 -7.46 51.72 46.39
N ALA A 115 -8.32 51.74 45.38
CA ALA A 115 -8.94 52.97 44.88
C ALA A 115 -10.29 53.27 45.55
N GLU A 116 -10.85 52.30 46.28
CA GLU A 116 -12.10 52.44 47.06
C GLU A 116 -11.83 52.79 48.54
N ASP A 117 -10.58 52.68 49.00
CA ASP A 117 -10.04 53.14 50.30
C ASP A 117 -9.50 54.58 50.20
#